data_AF-A0A7W1ISW7-F1
#
_entry.id   AF-A0A7W1ISW7-F1
#
_cell.length_a   1.000
_cell.length_b   1.000
_cell.length_c   1.000
_cell.angle_alpha   90.00
_cell.angle_beta   90.00
_cell.angle_gamma   90.00
#
_symmetry.space_group_name_H-M   'P 1'
#
loop_
_entity.id
_entity.type
_entity.pdbx_description
1 polymer ?
#
loop_
_entity_poly.entity_id
_entity_poly.type
_entity_poly.pdbx_seq_one_letter_code
_entity_poly.pdbx_strand_id
1 'polypeptide(L)'
;MKTKATVRKSGSQEVRKSQAGWLLLLALVAVVHAEDSGVQFSDGQAIVGAVTLAPGQSLRLHDGATLRDLPTERVVAIEFAPDTEAMEQGFRFPEPGQARKERIGEPYPVRKLAATARMTDGTTVRGTLNTAVVYVASGDELRKVVLASKQQGKPGETLASLVYPVRLAFGAAGGIAGRRLTVAAPRPFEVVVLQRGSLARSEAAVAGEGFVLPAALDLPCFLAARDQTGLVAGWPAEEDAPLRERLAKALSEDVQDYMDDRRLLGVWRPPGEDQAYTLLLLARAGSSTFDGPKPWRLEVWRWRLDPEDGRVMLAARGYSFRGTGELPTVRIDPAWWSPIAVPDGYEVTP
;
A
#
# COMPACT_ATOMS: atom_id res chain seq x y z
N MET A 1 -24.50 85.84 -18.82
CA MET A 1 -24.21 86.39 -20.16
C MET A 1 -23.86 85.24 -21.11
N LYS A 2 -24.62 85.14 -22.21
CA LYS A 2 -24.33 84.57 -23.54
C LYS A 2 -23.32 83.41 -23.71
N THR A 3 -23.88 82.25 -24.08
CA THR A 3 -23.64 81.50 -25.35
C THR A 3 -22.20 81.06 -25.72
N LYS A 4 -21.95 79.74 -25.81
CA LYS A 4 -21.77 79.02 -27.10
C LYS A 4 -21.45 77.54 -26.90
N ALA A 5 -22.22 76.71 -27.59
CA ALA A 5 -21.90 75.34 -27.95
C ALA A 5 -21.02 75.32 -29.21
N THR A 6 -20.14 74.31 -29.34
CA THR A 6 -19.76 73.73 -30.64
C THR A 6 -19.40 72.26 -30.47
N VAL A 7 -20.08 71.43 -31.27
CA VAL A 7 -19.90 70.01 -31.53
C VAL A 7 -18.94 69.81 -32.72
N ARG A 8 -18.14 68.73 -32.73
CA ARG A 8 -17.78 67.90 -33.91
C ARG A 8 -17.01 66.66 -33.41
N LYS A 9 -17.53 65.43 -33.62
CA LYS A 9 -17.29 64.50 -34.77
C LYS A 9 -15.78 64.27 -35.02
N SER A 10 -15.25 63.11 -35.36
CA SER A 10 -15.73 61.75 -35.65
C SER A 10 -14.53 61.08 -36.33
N GLY A 11 -14.18 59.85 -35.94
CA GLY A 11 -13.74 58.83 -36.89
C GLY A 11 -12.26 58.80 -37.36
N SER A 12 -11.66 57.65 -37.08
CA SER A 12 -10.82 56.85 -37.99
C SER A 12 -9.40 57.35 -38.30
N GLN A 13 -8.38 56.61 -37.85
CA GLN A 13 -7.84 55.47 -38.61
C GLN A 13 -6.66 54.84 -37.87
N GLU A 14 -6.62 53.51 -37.92
CA GLU A 14 -5.53 52.64 -37.54
C GLU A 14 -4.21 52.99 -38.26
N VAL A 15 -3.06 52.63 -37.66
CA VAL A 15 -2.14 51.59 -38.18
C VAL A 15 -0.80 51.59 -37.41
N ARG A 16 -0.55 50.44 -36.76
CA ARG A 16 0.73 49.73 -36.50
C ARG A 16 1.67 50.07 -35.31
N LYS A 17 1.71 49.06 -34.43
CA LYS A 17 2.86 48.26 -33.94
C LYS A 17 3.78 48.84 -32.86
N SER A 18 3.60 48.36 -31.62
CA SER A 18 4.58 47.52 -30.89
C SER A 18 3.85 46.85 -29.70
N GLN A 19 3.64 45.53 -29.73
CA GLN A 19 4.34 44.54 -28.88
C GLN A 19 4.67 45.01 -27.45
N ALA A 20 3.84 44.59 -26.47
CA ALA A 20 4.29 43.96 -25.23
C ALA A 20 3.09 43.44 -24.41
N GLY A 21 3.00 42.11 -24.33
CA GLY A 21 2.68 41.37 -23.11
C GLY A 21 1.35 41.61 -22.39
N TRP A 22 0.34 40.85 -22.78
CA TRP A 22 -0.70 40.38 -21.87
C TRP A 22 -0.10 39.45 -20.80
N LEU A 23 -0.57 39.51 -19.56
CA LEU A 23 -1.19 38.36 -18.86
C LEU A 23 -1.68 38.76 -17.46
N LEU A 24 -3.00 38.71 -17.29
CA LEU A 24 -3.65 38.40 -16.02
C LEU A 24 -3.10 37.08 -15.50
N LEU A 25 -2.82 37.00 -14.20
CA LEU A 25 -2.89 35.74 -13.47
C LEU A 25 -3.73 35.94 -12.20
N LEU A 26 -4.99 35.50 -12.32
CA LEU A 26 -5.80 35.05 -11.21
C LEU A 26 -5.00 33.99 -10.44
N ALA A 27 -4.66 34.28 -9.19
CA ALA A 27 -4.22 33.25 -8.25
C ALA A 27 -5.44 32.37 -7.93
N LEU A 28 -5.61 31.32 -8.72
CA LEU A 28 -6.46 30.19 -8.38
C LEU A 28 -5.74 29.44 -7.25
N VAL A 29 -6.14 29.67 -6.00
CA VAL A 29 -5.83 28.74 -4.91
C VAL A 29 -6.60 27.46 -5.26
N ALA A 30 -5.88 26.46 -5.75
CA ALA A 30 -6.43 25.12 -5.90
C ALA A 30 -6.68 24.55 -4.50
N VAL A 31 -7.91 24.73 -4.01
CA VAL A 31 -8.49 23.82 -3.02
C VAL A 31 -8.63 22.49 -3.75
N VAL A 32 -7.69 21.57 -3.52
CA VAL A 32 -7.84 20.19 -3.98
C VAL A 32 -8.99 19.60 -3.18
N HIS A 33 -10.14 19.42 -3.82
CA HIS A 33 -11.36 18.90 -3.19
C HIS A 33 -11.10 17.50 -2.61
N ALA A 34 -11.28 17.34 -1.30
CA ALA A 34 -11.41 16.07 -0.61
C ALA A 34 -12.75 15.34 -0.91
N GLU A 35 -13.49 15.81 -1.92
CA GLU A 35 -14.87 15.38 -2.23
C GLU A 35 -14.94 14.07 -3.04
N ASP A 36 -13.81 13.53 -3.49
CA ASP A 36 -13.75 12.30 -4.33
C ASP A 36 -13.18 11.07 -3.62
N SER A 37 -12.75 11.17 -2.35
CA SER A 37 -12.23 10.04 -1.56
C SER A 37 -13.27 9.56 -0.56
N GLY A 38 -13.48 8.25 -0.46
CA GLY A 38 -14.44 7.69 0.47
C GLY A 38 -15.05 6.36 0.02
N VAL A 39 -16.12 5.98 0.72
CA VAL A 39 -16.93 4.79 0.40
C VAL A 39 -18.35 5.22 0.13
N GLN A 40 -18.91 4.79 -1.00
CA GLN A 40 -20.32 4.89 -1.32
C GLN A 40 -20.97 3.53 -1.16
N PHE A 41 -22.18 3.51 -0.59
CA PHE A 41 -22.95 2.30 -0.30
C PHE A 41 -24.19 2.20 -1.19
N SER A 42 -24.73 0.99 -1.28
CA SER A 42 -25.87 0.66 -2.14
C SER A 42 -27.19 1.29 -1.72
N ASP A 43 -27.29 1.78 -0.48
CA ASP A 43 -28.42 2.54 0.03
C ASP A 43 -28.31 4.05 -0.24
N GLY A 44 -27.27 4.47 -0.96
CA GLY A 44 -26.99 5.87 -1.26
C GLY A 44 -26.23 6.61 -0.17
N GLN A 45 -25.94 5.97 0.98
CA GLN A 45 -25.07 6.58 1.98
C GLN A 45 -23.64 6.67 1.45
N ALA A 46 -22.91 7.69 1.92
CA ALA A 46 -21.50 7.85 1.63
C ALA A 46 -20.73 8.28 2.88
N ILE A 47 -19.51 7.77 3.01
CA ILE A 47 -18.53 8.27 3.96
C ILE A 47 -17.44 8.94 3.13
N VAL A 48 -17.37 10.26 3.20
CA VAL A 48 -16.37 11.07 2.50
C VAL A 48 -15.18 11.30 3.44
N GLY A 49 -13.98 11.03 2.94
CA GLY A 49 -12.76 11.17 3.72
C GLY A 49 -11.58 10.39 3.16
N ALA A 50 -10.41 10.59 3.77
CA ALA A 50 -9.18 9.91 3.38
C ALA A 50 -9.30 8.42 3.70
N VAL A 51 -9.04 7.57 2.70
CA VAL A 51 -9.16 6.11 2.81
C VAL A 51 -7.78 5.50 3.08
N THR A 52 -7.65 4.74 4.16
CA THR A 52 -6.45 3.96 4.49
C THR A 52 -6.80 2.49 4.71
N LEU A 53 -5.84 1.59 4.50
CA LEU A 53 -5.99 0.18 4.88
C LEU A 53 -5.61 -0.05 6.33
N ALA A 54 -6.14 -1.12 6.93
CA ALA A 54 -5.64 -1.58 8.22
C ALA A 54 -4.13 -1.92 8.14
N PRO A 55 -3.34 -1.63 9.19
CA PRO A 55 -1.91 -1.90 9.18
C PRO A 55 -1.57 -3.34 8.81
N GLY A 56 -0.69 -3.51 7.83
CA GLY A 56 -0.26 -4.84 7.34
C GLY A 56 -1.25 -5.53 6.39
N GLN A 57 -2.36 -4.90 6.01
CA GLN A 57 -3.24 -5.41 4.96
C GLN A 57 -2.84 -4.89 3.58
N SER A 58 -3.13 -5.71 2.55
CA SER A 58 -3.05 -5.37 1.14
C SER A 58 -4.39 -5.62 0.47
N LEU A 59 -4.71 -4.84 -0.56
CA LEU A 59 -5.84 -5.16 -1.43
C LEU A 59 -5.44 -6.33 -2.31
N ARG A 60 -6.16 -7.44 -2.22
CA ARG A 60 -5.90 -8.64 -3.02
C ARG A 60 -7.12 -9.02 -3.81
N LEU A 61 -6.98 -9.20 -5.11
CA LEU A 61 -8.08 -9.49 -6.01
C LEU A 61 -7.78 -10.78 -6.79
N HIS A 62 -8.72 -11.72 -6.73
CA HIS A 62 -8.64 -12.98 -7.45
C HIS A 62 -9.37 -12.85 -8.79
N ASP A 63 -8.63 -12.88 -9.91
CA ASP A 63 -9.16 -12.65 -11.26
C ASP A 63 -9.80 -13.90 -11.90
N GLY A 64 -9.87 -15.01 -11.14
CA GLY A 64 -10.35 -16.30 -11.60
C GLY A 64 -9.22 -17.31 -11.86
N ALA A 65 -8.01 -16.82 -12.14
CA ALA A 65 -6.84 -17.66 -12.36
C ALA A 65 -5.74 -17.45 -11.31
N THR A 66 -5.55 -16.20 -10.88
CA THR A 66 -4.46 -15.81 -9.99
C THR A 66 -4.94 -14.82 -8.93
N LEU A 67 -4.30 -14.88 -7.76
CA LEU A 67 -4.44 -13.85 -6.74
C LEU A 67 -3.44 -12.73 -7.03
N ARG A 68 -3.94 -11.52 -7.26
CA ARG A 68 -3.14 -10.33 -7.52
C ARG A 68 -3.15 -9.40 -6.32
N ASP A 69 -1.97 -9.01 -5.85
CA ASP A 69 -1.84 -7.85 -4.98
C ASP A 69 -2.06 -6.58 -5.81
N LEU A 70 -2.96 -5.72 -5.33
CA LEU A 70 -3.24 -4.40 -5.88
C LEU A 70 -2.52 -3.36 -5.01
N PRO A 71 -1.45 -2.72 -5.51
CA PRO A 71 -0.80 -1.63 -4.80
C PRO A 71 -1.81 -0.48 -4.64
N THR A 72 -2.10 -0.09 -3.41
CA THR A 72 -3.20 0.84 -3.10
C THR A 72 -2.99 2.21 -3.74
N GLU A 73 -1.74 2.66 -3.83
CA GLU A 73 -1.32 3.86 -4.52
C GLU A 73 -1.60 3.86 -6.03
N ARG A 74 -1.73 2.67 -6.62
CA ARG A 74 -2.07 2.53 -8.03
C ARG A 74 -3.57 2.35 -8.24
N VAL A 75 -4.37 2.19 -7.18
CA VAL A 75 -5.82 2.02 -7.29
C VAL A 75 -6.50 3.38 -7.20
N VAL A 76 -7.12 3.81 -8.30
CA VAL A 76 -7.93 5.04 -8.33
C VAL A 76 -9.26 4.80 -7.63
N ALA A 77 -9.91 3.69 -7.97
CA ALA A 77 -11.19 3.30 -7.39
C ALA A 77 -11.40 1.79 -7.54
N ILE A 78 -12.22 1.23 -6.67
CA ILE A 78 -12.78 -0.11 -6.81
C ILE A 78 -14.30 0.04 -6.87
N GLU A 79 -14.88 -0.44 -7.96
CA GLU A 79 -16.33 -0.55 -8.12
C GLU A 79 -16.76 -1.96 -7.78
N PHE A 80 -17.85 -2.06 -7.04
CA PHE A 80 -18.42 -3.33 -6.63
C PHE A 80 -19.82 -3.47 -7.22
N ALA A 81 -20.11 -4.67 -7.71
CA ALA A 81 -21.43 -5.01 -8.21
C ALA A 81 -21.83 -6.41 -7.73
N PRO A 82 -23.12 -6.70 -7.54
CA PRO A 82 -23.58 -8.05 -7.31
C PRO A 82 -23.16 -8.96 -8.46
N ASP A 83 -22.46 -10.03 -8.13
CA ASP A 83 -22.07 -11.09 -9.07
C ASP A 83 -23.11 -12.20 -9.05
N THR A 84 -23.46 -12.65 -7.85
CA THR A 84 -24.55 -13.61 -7.63
C THR A 84 -25.38 -13.18 -6.44
N GLU A 85 -26.69 -13.35 -6.56
CA GLU A 85 -27.67 -13.09 -5.51
C GLU A 85 -28.64 -14.27 -5.43
N ALA A 86 -28.92 -14.72 -4.21
CA ALA A 86 -29.85 -15.80 -3.98
C ALA A 86 -30.57 -15.63 -2.64
N MET A 87 -31.81 -16.12 -2.59
CA MET A 87 -32.48 -16.42 -1.33
C MET A 87 -32.20 -17.89 -1.02
N GLU A 88 -31.30 -18.13 -0.08
CA GLU A 88 -30.98 -19.48 0.39
C GLU A 88 -31.91 -19.88 1.53
N GLN A 89 -32.06 -21.18 1.77
CA GLN A 89 -32.83 -21.70 2.88
C GLN A 89 -32.01 -22.80 3.55
N GLY A 90 -32.05 -22.85 4.88
CA GLY A 90 -31.40 -23.93 5.61
C GLY A 90 -31.93 -25.28 5.14
N PHE A 91 -31.10 -26.32 5.25
CA PHE A 91 -31.58 -27.68 5.05
C PHE A 91 -31.00 -28.62 6.11
N ARG A 92 -31.74 -29.69 6.37
CA ARG A 92 -31.27 -30.83 7.14
C ARG A 92 -31.44 -32.10 6.35
N PHE A 93 -30.65 -33.11 6.70
CA PHE A 93 -30.89 -34.47 6.26
C PHE A 93 -31.74 -35.16 7.34
N PRO A 94 -32.93 -35.67 7.01
CA PRO A 94 -33.80 -36.33 8.00
C PRO A 94 -33.12 -37.56 8.61
N GLU A 95 -32.35 -38.28 7.80
CA GLU A 95 -31.59 -39.47 8.19
C GLU A 95 -30.16 -39.39 7.62
N PRO A 96 -29.12 -39.78 8.39
CA PRO A 96 -27.75 -39.87 7.89
C PRO A 96 -27.65 -40.80 6.68
N GLY A 97 -27.04 -40.34 5.59
CA GLY A 97 -26.82 -41.14 4.38
C GLY A 97 -27.93 -41.03 3.31
N GLN A 98 -29.05 -40.36 3.60
CA GLN A 98 -30.04 -40.05 2.57
C GLN A 98 -29.65 -38.78 1.78
N ALA A 99 -29.75 -38.82 0.45
CA ALA A 99 -29.52 -37.65 -0.40
C ALA A 99 -30.65 -36.59 -0.33
N ARG A 100 -31.77 -36.93 0.32
CA ARG A 100 -32.95 -36.07 0.44
C ARG A 100 -32.71 -34.96 1.45
N LYS A 101 -32.72 -33.71 0.98
CA LYS A 101 -32.62 -32.50 1.80
C LYS A 101 -34.00 -31.98 2.14
N GLU A 102 -34.30 -31.79 3.43
CA GLU A 102 -35.48 -31.08 3.89
C GLU A 102 -35.13 -29.62 4.18
N ARG A 103 -35.85 -28.70 3.55
CA ARG A 103 -35.68 -27.26 3.79
C ARG A 103 -36.23 -26.90 5.17
N ILE A 104 -35.50 -26.08 5.91
CA ILE A 104 -35.83 -25.65 7.27
C ILE A 104 -35.59 -24.16 7.44
N GLY A 105 -36.39 -23.54 8.32
CA GLY A 105 -36.29 -22.12 8.64
C GLY A 105 -36.78 -21.20 7.53
N GLU A 106 -36.70 -19.90 7.77
CA GLU A 106 -37.03 -18.89 6.76
C GLU A 106 -35.90 -18.72 5.74
N PRO A 107 -36.21 -18.34 4.50
CA PRO A 107 -35.19 -17.94 3.53
C PRO A 107 -34.35 -16.78 4.04
N TYR A 108 -33.08 -16.72 3.64
CA TYR A 108 -32.14 -15.64 3.96
C TYR A 108 -31.36 -15.20 2.71
N PRO A 109 -31.02 -13.91 2.59
CA PRO A 109 -30.34 -13.39 1.42
C PRO A 109 -28.85 -13.70 1.48
N VAL A 110 -28.29 -14.11 0.34
CA VAL A 110 -26.86 -14.29 0.13
C VAL A 110 -26.45 -13.52 -1.11
N ARG A 111 -25.42 -12.69 -1.00
CA ARG A 111 -24.83 -11.94 -2.11
C ARG A 111 -23.34 -12.21 -2.20
N LYS A 112 -22.83 -12.40 -3.41
CA LYS A 112 -21.39 -12.26 -3.73
C LYS A 112 -21.16 -11.03 -4.57
N LEU A 113 -20.05 -10.34 -4.33
CA LEU A 113 -19.68 -9.12 -5.03
C LEU A 113 -18.51 -9.39 -5.98
N ALA A 114 -18.65 -8.95 -7.22
CA ALA A 114 -17.53 -8.72 -8.11
C ALA A 114 -16.93 -7.35 -7.81
N ALA A 115 -15.62 -7.25 -7.95
CA ALA A 115 -14.85 -6.02 -7.82
C ALA A 115 -14.15 -5.71 -9.14
N THR A 116 -14.19 -4.44 -9.55
CA THR A 116 -13.44 -3.91 -10.68
C THR A 116 -12.57 -2.77 -10.18
N ALA A 117 -11.26 -3.01 -10.08
CA ALA A 117 -10.29 -2.00 -9.70
C ALA A 117 -9.81 -1.25 -10.94
N ARG A 118 -9.90 0.08 -10.92
CA ARG A 118 -9.30 0.97 -11.92
C ARG A 118 -7.96 1.47 -11.42
N MET A 119 -6.94 1.31 -12.23
CA MET A 119 -5.58 1.66 -11.89
C MET A 119 -5.20 3.06 -12.41
N THR A 120 -4.14 3.65 -11.85
CA THR A 120 -3.65 4.99 -12.23
C THR A 120 -3.08 5.05 -13.64
N ASP A 121 -2.64 3.92 -14.20
CA ASP A 121 -2.20 3.78 -15.59
C ASP A 121 -3.36 3.56 -16.58
N GLY A 122 -4.61 3.65 -16.10
CA GLY A 122 -5.82 3.45 -16.89
C GLY A 122 -6.20 1.97 -17.07
N THR A 123 -5.38 1.02 -16.62
CA THR A 123 -5.73 -0.40 -16.67
C THR A 123 -6.86 -0.73 -15.69
N THR A 124 -7.56 -1.83 -15.95
CA THR A 124 -8.63 -2.33 -15.08
C THR A 124 -8.37 -3.79 -14.74
N VAL A 125 -8.62 -4.15 -13.48
CA VAL A 125 -8.51 -5.52 -12.97
C VAL A 125 -9.86 -5.91 -12.39
N ARG A 126 -10.48 -6.96 -12.94
CA ARG A 126 -11.77 -7.47 -12.49
C ARG A 126 -11.62 -8.83 -11.81
N GLY A 127 -12.37 -9.05 -10.74
CA GLY A 127 -12.37 -10.33 -10.02
C GLY A 127 -13.10 -10.26 -8.69
N THR A 128 -12.73 -11.13 -7.76
CA THR A 128 -13.27 -11.14 -6.40
C THR A 128 -12.25 -10.54 -5.44
N LEU A 129 -12.64 -9.50 -4.69
CA LEU A 129 -11.78 -8.90 -3.68
C LEU A 129 -11.70 -9.82 -2.45
N ASN A 130 -10.50 -10.18 -2.02
CA ASN A 130 -10.31 -10.79 -0.70
C ASN A 130 -10.73 -9.78 0.38
N THR A 131 -11.41 -10.27 1.42
CA THR A 131 -11.93 -9.41 2.47
C THR A 131 -10.85 -8.47 3.01
N ALA A 132 -11.09 -7.18 2.89
CA ALA A 132 -10.19 -6.12 3.33
C ALA A 132 -10.92 -5.18 4.29
N VAL A 133 -10.17 -4.55 5.19
CA VAL A 133 -10.67 -3.50 6.07
C VAL A 133 -10.03 -2.18 5.68
N VAL A 134 -10.87 -1.19 5.41
CA VAL A 134 -10.45 0.19 5.22
C VAL A 134 -10.95 1.06 6.37
N TYR A 135 -10.21 2.12 6.66
CA TYR A 135 -10.62 3.20 7.53
C TYR A 135 -10.80 4.46 6.69
N VAL A 136 -11.87 5.19 6.95
CA VAL A 136 -12.17 6.47 6.31
C VAL A 136 -12.09 7.56 7.37
N ALA A 137 -11.11 8.45 7.25
CA ALA A 137 -10.91 9.58 8.14
C ALA A 137 -11.67 10.81 7.62
N SER A 138 -12.58 11.35 8.41
CA SER A 138 -13.40 12.53 8.08
C SER A 138 -13.36 13.51 9.25
N GLY A 139 -12.56 14.58 9.13
CA GLY A 139 -12.23 15.43 10.27
C GLY A 139 -11.56 14.62 11.38
N ASP A 140 -12.12 14.67 12.60
CA ASP A 140 -11.62 13.95 13.77
C ASP A 140 -12.22 12.52 13.91
N GLU A 141 -13.06 12.09 12.96
CA GLU A 141 -13.73 10.80 13.03
C GLU A 141 -13.06 9.75 12.13
N LEU A 142 -12.77 8.57 12.67
CA LEU A 142 -12.24 7.43 11.92
C LEU A 142 -13.29 6.31 11.85
N ARG A 143 -13.81 6.05 10.65
CA ARG A 143 -14.83 5.01 10.43
C ARG A 143 -14.24 3.77 9.78
N LYS A 144 -14.48 2.61 10.38
CA LYS A 144 -14.08 1.30 9.85
C LYS A 144 -15.12 0.79 8.85
N VAL A 145 -14.67 0.39 7.66
CA VAL A 145 -15.51 -0.26 6.64
C VAL A 145 -14.91 -1.61 6.26
N VAL A 146 -15.75 -2.63 6.22
CA VAL A 146 -15.36 -3.99 5.81
C VAL A 146 -15.79 -4.22 4.36
N LEU A 147 -14.81 -4.51 3.50
CA LEU A 147 -15.00 -4.82 2.09
C LEU A 147 -15.07 -6.34 1.92
N ALA A 148 -16.23 -6.94 2.20
CA ALA A 148 -16.43 -8.38 2.09
C ALA A 148 -16.88 -8.78 0.67
N SER A 149 -16.31 -9.86 0.12
CA SER A 149 -16.75 -10.43 -1.16
C SER A 149 -18.05 -11.22 -1.08
N LYS A 150 -18.45 -11.63 0.12
CA LYS A 150 -19.71 -12.34 0.38
C LYS A 150 -20.43 -11.70 1.57
N GLN A 151 -21.74 -11.51 1.42
CA GLN A 151 -22.65 -11.09 2.47
C GLN A 151 -23.75 -12.13 2.64
N GLN A 152 -24.20 -12.30 3.88
CA GLN A 152 -25.30 -13.16 4.24
C GLN A 152 -26.15 -12.43 5.28
N GLY A 153 -27.45 -12.34 5.00
CA GLY A 153 -28.43 -11.80 5.94
C GLY A 153 -28.97 -12.86 6.88
N LYS A 154 -29.86 -12.43 7.75
CA LYS A 154 -30.58 -13.30 8.68
C LYS A 154 -31.78 -13.97 7.99
N PRO A 155 -32.28 -15.09 8.54
CA PRO A 155 -33.59 -15.62 8.14
C PRO A 155 -34.66 -14.54 8.22
N GLY A 156 -35.48 -14.42 7.17
CA GLY A 156 -36.54 -13.43 7.04
C GLY A 156 -36.12 -12.08 6.44
N GLU A 157 -34.82 -11.82 6.30
CA GLU A 157 -34.32 -10.61 5.62
C GLU A 157 -34.42 -10.73 4.08
N THR A 158 -34.21 -9.61 3.37
CA THR A 158 -34.27 -9.57 1.90
C THR A 158 -32.95 -9.13 1.30
N LEU A 159 -32.73 -9.36 0.01
CA LEU A 159 -31.52 -8.87 -0.68
C LEU A 159 -31.36 -7.35 -0.57
N ALA A 160 -32.47 -6.59 -0.49
CA ALA A 160 -32.45 -5.15 -0.36
C ALA A 160 -31.94 -4.65 1.00
N SER A 161 -32.04 -5.46 2.06
CA SER A 161 -31.50 -5.10 3.38
C SER A 161 -30.00 -5.33 3.50
N LEU A 162 -29.38 -6.03 2.53
CA LEU A 162 -27.93 -6.17 2.47
C LEU A 162 -27.32 -4.91 1.86
N VAL A 163 -26.93 -3.96 2.70
CA VAL A 163 -26.18 -2.77 2.24
C VAL A 163 -24.74 -3.16 1.96
N TYR A 164 -24.20 -2.76 0.81
CA TYR A 164 -22.82 -3.07 0.43
C TYR A 164 -22.09 -1.84 -0.12
N PRO A 165 -20.75 -1.80 -0.05
CA PRO A 165 -19.97 -0.79 -0.75
C PRO A 165 -20.19 -0.94 -2.25
N VAL A 166 -20.60 0.12 -2.94
CA VAL A 166 -20.69 0.18 -4.41
C VAL A 166 -19.42 0.78 -5.01
N ARG A 167 -18.80 1.71 -4.29
CA ARG A 167 -17.57 2.36 -4.74
C ARG A 167 -16.67 2.64 -3.56
N LEU A 168 -15.42 2.22 -3.67
CA LEU A 168 -14.31 2.68 -2.86
C LEU A 168 -13.47 3.59 -3.74
N ALA A 169 -13.36 4.87 -3.41
CA ALA A 169 -12.51 5.80 -4.13
C ALA A 169 -11.44 6.30 -3.19
N PHE A 170 -10.19 6.29 -3.64
CA PHE A 170 -9.13 6.84 -2.82
C PHE A 170 -9.05 8.37 -2.99
N GLY A 171 -9.60 8.96 -4.07
CA GLY A 171 -9.52 10.38 -4.45
C GLY A 171 -8.42 10.68 -5.49
N ALA A 172 -8.37 11.90 -6.05
CA ALA A 172 -7.25 12.35 -6.89
C ALA A 172 -5.94 12.51 -6.07
N ALA A 173 -6.08 12.71 -4.76
CA ALA A 173 -5.04 12.56 -3.74
C ALA A 173 -4.99 11.14 -3.13
N GLY A 174 -5.71 10.21 -3.75
CA GLY A 174 -5.94 8.83 -3.33
C GLY A 174 -5.06 7.77 -3.92
N GLY A 175 -4.37 8.09 -5.01
CA GLY A 175 -2.96 7.78 -4.96
C GLY A 175 -2.45 8.69 -3.85
N ILE A 176 -2.27 8.16 -2.63
CA ILE A 176 -1.65 8.85 -1.48
C ILE A 176 -0.70 9.87 -2.09
N ALA A 177 -1.00 11.17 -2.04
CA ALA A 177 -0.27 12.16 -2.84
C ALA A 177 1.21 11.87 -2.73
N GLY A 178 1.81 11.37 -3.81
CA GLY A 178 2.96 10.50 -3.62
C GLY A 178 4.09 11.28 -3.04
N ARG A 179 4.50 10.95 -1.81
CA ARG A 179 5.68 11.55 -1.21
C ARG A 179 6.84 11.19 -2.10
N ARG A 180 7.26 12.16 -2.91
CA ARG A 180 8.43 12.04 -3.76
C ARG A 180 9.64 12.17 -2.84
N LEU A 181 10.16 11.03 -2.39
CA LEU A 181 11.46 10.99 -1.74
C LEU A 181 12.54 11.07 -2.81
N THR A 182 13.25 12.19 -2.87
CA THR A 182 14.47 12.29 -3.67
C THR A 182 15.65 11.82 -2.84
N VAL A 183 16.20 10.66 -3.18
CA VAL A 183 17.48 10.20 -2.63
C VAL A 183 18.59 10.70 -3.56
N ALA A 184 19.45 11.59 -3.07
CA ALA A 184 20.61 12.06 -3.81
C ALA A 184 21.76 11.08 -3.59
N ALA A 185 22.02 10.17 -4.52
CA ALA A 185 23.09 9.19 -4.40
C ALA A 185 23.86 9.05 -5.71
N PRO A 186 25.18 8.76 -5.69
CA PRO A 186 25.91 8.35 -6.88
C PRO A 186 25.20 7.12 -7.47
N ARG A 187 24.53 7.33 -8.61
CA ARG A 187 23.44 6.51 -9.15
C ARG A 187 23.58 5.00 -8.85
N PRO A 188 22.88 4.47 -7.83
CA PRO A 188 22.56 3.05 -7.83
C PRO A 188 21.69 2.75 -9.05
N PHE A 189 21.71 1.52 -9.54
CA PHE A 189 20.87 1.15 -10.68
C PHE A 189 19.50 0.62 -10.25
N GLU A 190 19.36 0.22 -8.98
CA GLU A 190 18.08 -0.21 -8.41
C GLU A 190 17.96 0.23 -6.94
N VAL A 191 16.78 0.75 -6.58
CA VAL A 191 16.42 1.09 -5.21
C VAL A 191 15.09 0.40 -4.88
N VAL A 192 15.07 -0.27 -3.75
CA VAL A 192 13.93 -1.04 -3.25
C VAL A 192 13.51 -0.51 -1.89
N VAL A 193 12.20 -0.50 -1.68
CA VAL A 193 11.58 -0.08 -0.43
C VAL A 193 10.72 -1.20 0.14
N LEU A 194 10.81 -1.41 1.44
CA LEU A 194 9.87 -2.21 2.21
C LEU A 194 9.08 -1.33 3.17
N GLN A 195 7.75 -1.36 3.07
CA GLN A 195 6.88 -0.73 4.06
C GLN A 195 7.06 -1.40 5.43
N ARG A 196 7.31 -0.64 6.51
CA ARG A 196 7.59 -1.24 7.83
C ARG A 196 6.46 -2.15 8.35
N GLY A 197 5.21 -1.79 8.09
CA GLY A 197 4.04 -2.52 8.60
C GLY A 197 3.70 -3.79 7.84
N SER A 198 3.78 -3.78 6.52
CA SER A 198 3.41 -4.94 5.67
C SER A 198 4.62 -5.73 5.18
N LEU A 199 5.81 -5.11 5.18
CA LEU A 199 7.00 -5.53 4.45
C LEU A 199 6.75 -5.71 2.94
N ALA A 200 5.74 -5.02 2.41
CA ALA A 200 5.46 -5.00 0.98
C ALA A 200 6.62 -4.33 0.24
N ARG A 201 7.08 -4.98 -0.83
CA ARG A 201 8.18 -4.55 -1.67
C ARG A 201 7.69 -3.66 -2.81
N SER A 202 8.34 -2.51 -2.96
CA SER A 202 8.17 -1.63 -4.11
C SER A 202 9.52 -1.17 -4.65
N GLU A 203 9.61 -0.99 -5.96
CA GLU A 203 10.79 -0.43 -6.62
C GLU A 203 10.64 1.08 -6.78
N ALA A 204 11.73 1.81 -6.61
CA ALA A 204 11.77 3.23 -6.88
C ALA A 204 11.89 3.50 -8.39
N ALA A 205 11.19 4.52 -8.88
CA ALA A 205 11.38 5.01 -10.23
C ALA A 205 12.56 6.00 -10.28
N VAL A 206 13.37 5.96 -11.33
CA VAL A 206 14.43 6.98 -11.54
C VAL A 206 13.77 8.31 -11.93
N ALA A 207 14.19 9.41 -11.30
CA ALA A 207 13.82 10.76 -11.75
C ALA A 207 15.00 11.74 -11.61
N GLY A 208 15.51 12.20 -12.75
CA GLY A 208 16.64 13.14 -12.78
C GLY A 208 17.91 12.55 -12.17
N GLU A 209 18.42 13.19 -11.12
CA GLU A 209 19.60 12.74 -10.37
C GLU A 209 19.26 11.87 -9.15
N GLY A 210 17.97 11.61 -8.89
CA GLY A 210 17.52 10.81 -7.76
C GLY A 210 16.47 9.78 -8.14
N PHE A 211 15.74 9.34 -7.10
CA PHE A 211 14.69 8.35 -7.21
C PHE A 211 13.36 8.94 -6.76
N VAL A 212 12.26 8.29 -7.12
CA VAL A 212 10.90 8.62 -6.69
C VAL A 212 10.27 7.35 -6.19
N LEU A 213 9.86 7.38 -4.94
CA LEU A 213 9.17 6.26 -4.33
C LEU A 213 7.67 6.29 -4.65
N PRO A 214 7.02 5.12 -4.78
CA PRO A 214 5.57 5.07 -4.94
C PRO A 214 4.85 5.72 -3.76
N ALA A 215 3.68 6.24 -4.09
CA ALA A 215 2.90 7.16 -3.31
C ALA A 215 2.54 6.68 -1.88
N ALA A 216 2.42 5.37 -1.67
CA ALA A 216 1.89 4.76 -0.44
C ALA A 216 2.84 4.66 0.76
N LEU A 217 3.88 5.49 0.83
CA LEU A 217 4.80 5.49 1.97
C LEU A 217 4.38 6.53 3.01
N ASP A 218 3.23 6.30 3.65
CA ASP A 218 2.76 7.19 4.72
C ASP A 218 3.49 7.00 6.05
N LEU A 219 4.38 6.01 6.16
CA LEU A 219 4.95 5.57 7.41
C LEU A 219 6.37 5.02 7.20
N PRO A 220 7.16 4.83 8.28
CA PRO A 220 8.55 4.42 8.24
C PRO A 220 8.81 3.28 7.24
N CYS A 221 9.93 3.32 6.51
CA CYS A 221 10.25 2.31 5.52
C CYS A 221 11.71 1.85 5.62
N PHE A 222 11.97 0.66 5.10
CA PHE A 222 13.32 0.15 4.94
C PHE A 222 13.76 0.38 3.50
N LEU A 223 14.91 1.04 3.33
CA LEU A 223 15.51 1.29 2.02
C LEU A 223 16.69 0.36 1.79
N ALA A 224 16.80 -0.16 0.59
CA ALA A 224 18.01 -0.81 0.13
C ALA A 224 18.28 -0.45 -1.33
N ALA A 225 19.55 -0.32 -1.68
CA ALA A 225 20.00 -0.01 -3.02
C ALA A 225 21.02 -1.04 -3.51
N ARG A 226 21.12 -1.15 -4.83
CA ARG A 226 22.10 -1.98 -5.50
C ARG A 226 22.84 -1.16 -6.55
N ASP A 227 24.16 -1.27 -6.51
CA ASP A 227 25.08 -0.70 -7.50
C ASP A 227 26.10 -1.75 -7.96
N GLN A 228 27.11 -1.33 -8.73
CA GLN A 228 28.14 -2.24 -9.27
C GLN A 228 29.06 -2.81 -8.18
N THR A 229 29.11 -2.20 -7.00
CA THR A 229 29.99 -2.55 -5.89
C THR A 229 29.32 -3.47 -4.87
N GLY A 230 27.99 -3.49 -4.83
CA GLY A 230 27.23 -4.39 -3.97
C GLY A 230 25.85 -3.86 -3.58
N LEU A 231 25.44 -4.21 -2.36
CA LEU A 231 24.19 -3.76 -1.75
C LEU A 231 24.47 -2.74 -0.65
N VAL A 232 23.61 -1.73 -0.58
CA VAL A 232 23.53 -0.80 0.56
C VAL A 232 22.17 -0.98 1.21
N ALA A 233 22.14 -1.09 2.54
CA ALA A 233 20.90 -1.19 3.30
C ALA A 233 20.85 -0.11 4.38
N GLY A 234 19.75 0.62 4.42
CA GLY A 234 19.47 1.61 5.45
C GLY A 234 19.11 0.94 6.76
N TRP A 235 19.88 1.19 7.81
CA TRP A 235 19.66 0.65 9.16
C TRP A 235 20.18 1.63 10.22
N PRO A 236 19.61 1.68 11.45
CA PRO A 236 20.11 2.58 12.49
C PRO A 236 21.55 2.25 12.86
N ALA A 237 22.31 3.29 13.21
CA ALA A 237 23.65 3.15 13.77
C ALA A 237 23.63 2.57 15.20
N GLU A 238 22.57 2.89 15.95
CA GLU A 238 22.40 2.42 17.33
C GLU A 238 21.90 0.97 17.34
N GLU A 239 22.55 0.15 18.16
CA GLU A 239 22.28 -1.27 18.27
C GLU A 239 21.85 -1.64 19.70
N ASP A 240 20.70 -2.32 19.79
CA ASP A 240 20.22 -2.93 21.04
C ASP A 240 20.84 -4.34 21.15
N ALA A 241 21.97 -4.43 21.85
CA ALA A 241 22.73 -5.68 22.00
C ALA A 241 21.91 -6.81 22.68
N PRO A 242 21.16 -6.57 23.77
CA PRO A 242 20.27 -7.58 24.34
C PRO A 242 19.23 -8.10 23.35
N LEU A 243 18.59 -7.20 22.58
CA LEU A 243 17.62 -7.61 21.57
C LEU A 243 18.29 -8.39 20.44
N ARG A 244 19.49 -7.98 20.02
CA ARG A 244 20.28 -8.68 19.01
C ARG A 244 20.58 -10.11 19.42
N GLU A 245 21.05 -10.31 20.64
CA GLU A 245 21.35 -11.66 21.17
C GLU A 245 20.09 -12.53 21.20
N ARG A 246 18.97 -11.99 21.71
CA ARG A 246 17.68 -12.68 21.76
C ARG A 246 17.19 -13.11 20.37
N LEU A 247 17.24 -12.21 19.38
CA LEU A 247 16.80 -12.52 18.01
C LEU A 247 17.80 -13.42 17.27
N ALA A 248 19.10 -13.31 17.53
CA ALA A 248 20.10 -14.23 16.99
C ALA A 248 19.85 -15.66 17.47
N LYS A 249 19.54 -15.84 18.76
CA LYS A 249 19.19 -17.14 19.33
C LYS A 249 17.93 -17.72 18.69
N ALA A 250 16.87 -16.92 18.58
CA ALA A 250 15.62 -17.36 17.93
C ALA A 250 15.82 -17.72 16.45
N LEU A 251 16.68 -16.97 15.75
CA LEU A 251 17.06 -17.27 14.37
C LEU A 251 17.75 -18.63 14.24
N SER A 252 18.59 -19.04 15.20
CA SER A 252 19.31 -20.32 15.15
C SER A 252 18.51 -21.50 15.69
N GLU A 253 17.70 -21.31 16.72
CA GLU A 253 17.04 -22.41 17.44
C GLU A 253 15.59 -22.65 16.99
N ASP A 254 14.83 -21.59 16.73
CA ASP A 254 13.38 -21.68 16.57
C ASP A 254 12.93 -21.65 15.10
N VAL A 255 13.74 -21.07 14.20
CA VAL A 255 13.34 -20.89 12.80
C VAL A 255 13.98 -21.93 11.88
N GLN A 256 13.16 -22.85 11.40
CA GLN A 256 13.51 -23.74 10.28
C GLN A 256 13.16 -23.08 8.94
N ASP A 257 14.14 -22.92 8.06
CA ASP A 257 13.97 -22.28 6.75
C ASP A 257 14.83 -22.98 5.71
N TYR A 258 14.43 -22.85 4.44
CA TYR A 258 15.19 -23.28 3.28
C TYR A 258 16.56 -22.60 3.19
N MET A 259 16.66 -21.32 3.57
CA MET A 259 17.94 -20.61 3.70
C MET A 259 18.59 -20.96 5.04
N ASP A 260 19.62 -21.80 4.98
CA ASP A 260 20.30 -22.39 6.15
C ASP A 260 21.55 -21.61 6.59
N ASP A 261 22.05 -20.70 5.76
CA ASP A 261 23.02 -19.70 6.18
C ASP A 261 22.33 -18.34 6.35
N ARG A 262 22.49 -17.73 7.53
CA ARG A 262 21.80 -16.51 7.93
C ARG A 262 22.77 -15.59 8.64
N ARG A 263 23.13 -14.50 7.96
CA ARG A 263 23.95 -13.45 8.53
C ARG A 263 23.07 -12.32 9.04
N LEU A 264 23.01 -12.16 10.37
CA LEU A 264 22.33 -11.05 11.03
C LEU A 264 23.15 -9.76 10.87
N LEU A 265 22.64 -8.85 10.03
CA LEU A 265 23.31 -7.59 9.73
C LEU A 265 22.91 -6.47 10.67
N GLY A 266 21.66 -6.47 11.14
CA GLY A 266 21.17 -5.44 12.04
C GLY A 266 19.87 -5.82 12.73
N VAL A 267 19.64 -5.18 13.88
CA VAL A 267 18.41 -5.30 14.67
C VAL A 267 17.89 -3.93 15.01
N TRP A 268 16.57 -3.77 15.01
CA TRP A 268 15.94 -2.53 15.41
C TRP A 268 14.56 -2.78 16.02
N ARG A 269 14.23 -2.01 17.05
CA ARG A 269 12.92 -1.98 17.68
C ARG A 269 12.38 -0.55 17.65
N PRO A 270 11.18 -0.31 17.09
CA PRO A 270 10.53 0.99 17.24
C PRO A 270 10.23 1.28 18.72
N PRO A 271 10.47 2.51 19.21
CA PRO A 271 10.18 2.88 20.59
C PRO A 271 8.72 2.63 20.96
N GLY A 272 8.48 1.99 22.10
CA GLY A 272 7.13 1.73 22.60
C GLY A 272 6.34 0.64 21.86
N GLU A 273 6.92 0.00 20.85
CA GLU A 273 6.25 -1.08 20.10
C GLU A 273 6.65 -2.48 20.62
N ASP A 274 5.75 -3.43 20.46
CA ASP A 274 5.93 -4.86 20.74
C ASP A 274 6.53 -5.62 19.53
N GLN A 275 7.08 -4.89 18.56
CA GLN A 275 7.63 -5.44 17.32
C GLN A 275 9.12 -5.14 17.22
N ALA A 276 9.88 -6.08 16.66
CA ALA A 276 11.27 -5.87 16.29
C ALA A 276 11.51 -6.28 14.85
N TYR A 277 12.58 -5.77 14.27
CA TYR A 277 12.98 -6.01 12.90
C TYR A 277 14.43 -6.47 12.86
N THR A 278 14.72 -7.43 11.99
CA THR A 278 16.08 -7.90 11.71
C THR A 278 16.38 -7.73 10.24
N LEU A 279 17.54 -7.17 9.91
CA LEU A 279 18.11 -7.17 8.57
C LEU A 279 19.01 -8.40 8.41
N LEU A 280 18.74 -9.20 7.38
CA LEU A 280 19.37 -10.49 7.17
C LEU A 280 19.89 -10.62 5.75
N LEU A 281 21.13 -11.08 5.61
CA LEU A 281 21.60 -11.70 4.38
C LEU A 281 21.45 -13.21 4.55
N LEU A 282 20.58 -13.80 3.74
CA LEU A 282 20.25 -15.21 3.74
C LEU A 282 20.90 -15.89 2.53
N ALA A 283 21.44 -17.07 2.73
CA ALA A 283 22.01 -17.90 1.68
C ALA A 283 21.63 -19.37 1.86
N ARG A 284 21.70 -20.12 0.76
CA ARG A 284 21.64 -21.58 0.81
C ARG A 284 23.07 -22.14 0.78
N ALA A 285 23.50 -22.76 1.87
CA ALA A 285 24.71 -23.56 1.95
C ALA A 285 24.44 -25.05 1.66
N GLY A 286 23.30 -25.58 2.11
CA GLY A 286 22.99 -27.00 2.01
C GLY A 286 22.72 -27.51 0.59
N SER A 287 22.74 -28.83 0.45
CA SER A 287 22.38 -29.53 -0.79
C SER A 287 20.97 -29.13 -1.24
N SER A 288 20.83 -28.88 -2.54
CA SER A 288 19.56 -28.56 -3.21
C SER A 288 19.28 -29.67 -4.21
N THR A 289 18.01 -29.94 -4.49
CA THR A 289 17.60 -30.87 -5.57
C THR A 289 18.06 -30.42 -6.96
N PHE A 290 18.55 -29.18 -7.09
CA PHE A 290 19.16 -28.63 -8.28
C PHE A 290 20.65 -28.39 -8.08
N ASP A 291 21.47 -28.83 -9.03
CA ASP A 291 22.93 -28.62 -9.12
C ASP A 291 23.30 -27.23 -9.67
N GLY A 292 22.51 -26.22 -9.30
CA GLY A 292 22.65 -24.83 -9.77
C GLY A 292 23.33 -23.90 -8.75
N PRO A 293 23.63 -22.65 -9.18
CA PRO A 293 24.15 -21.63 -8.27
C PRO A 293 23.17 -21.38 -7.11
N LYS A 294 23.72 -21.34 -5.89
CA LYS A 294 22.93 -21.29 -4.66
C LYS A 294 22.20 -19.95 -4.52
N PRO A 295 20.91 -19.94 -4.15
CA PRO A 295 20.18 -18.70 -4.00
C PRO A 295 20.58 -17.93 -2.74
N TRP A 296 20.47 -16.61 -2.82
CA TRP A 296 20.65 -15.68 -1.70
C TRP A 296 19.56 -14.60 -1.70
N ARG A 297 19.31 -14.00 -0.54
CA ARG A 297 18.34 -12.90 -0.35
C ARG A 297 18.79 -11.91 0.71
N LEU A 298 18.58 -10.63 0.44
CA LEU A 298 18.59 -9.59 1.48
C LEU A 298 17.14 -9.40 1.95
N GLU A 299 16.85 -9.73 3.20
CA GLU A 299 15.50 -9.69 3.76
C GLU A 299 15.43 -8.85 5.05
N VAL A 300 14.25 -8.28 5.29
CA VAL A 300 13.85 -7.77 6.60
C VAL A 300 12.81 -8.73 7.16
N TRP A 301 13.04 -9.20 8.39
CA TRP A 301 12.06 -10.01 9.12
C TRP A 301 11.49 -9.20 10.27
N ARG A 302 10.19 -9.38 10.50
CA ARG A 302 9.47 -8.77 11.60
C ARG A 302 9.13 -9.81 12.64
N TRP A 303 9.37 -9.46 13.88
CA TRP A 303 9.15 -10.27 15.07
C TRP A 303 8.11 -9.60 15.96
N ARG A 304 7.26 -10.40 16.60
CA ARG A 304 6.51 -9.97 17.79
C ARG A 304 7.28 -10.36 19.03
N LEU A 305 7.34 -9.43 19.98
CA LEU A 305 7.98 -9.60 21.27
C LEU A 305 6.88 -9.79 22.31
N ASP A 306 6.86 -10.94 22.96
CA ASP A 306 5.99 -11.14 24.11
C ASP A 306 6.58 -10.36 25.31
N PRO A 307 5.81 -9.43 25.93
CA PRO A 307 6.26 -8.67 27.07
C PRO A 307 6.25 -9.45 28.39
N GLU A 308 5.48 -10.54 28.50
CA GLU A 308 5.29 -11.28 29.75
C GLU A 308 6.35 -12.38 29.94
N ASP A 309 6.66 -13.15 28.90
CA ASP A 309 7.55 -14.30 28.99
C ASP A 309 8.85 -14.18 28.17
N GLY A 310 9.03 -13.07 27.46
CA GLY A 310 10.24 -12.83 26.68
C GLY A 310 10.37 -13.73 25.46
N ARG A 311 9.30 -14.38 24.99
CA ARG A 311 9.31 -15.11 23.72
C ARG A 311 9.31 -14.16 22.53
N VAL A 312 9.86 -14.64 21.41
CA VAL A 312 9.77 -13.93 20.13
C VAL A 312 9.11 -14.83 19.11
N MET A 313 8.30 -14.24 18.25
CA MET A 313 7.60 -14.96 17.19
C MET A 313 7.83 -14.27 15.86
N LEU A 314 8.28 -15.03 14.86
CA LEU A 314 8.40 -14.54 13.50
C LEU A 314 7.01 -14.23 12.93
N ALA A 315 6.76 -12.98 12.59
CA ALA A 315 5.44 -12.47 12.21
C ALA A 315 5.31 -12.17 10.72
N ALA A 316 6.38 -11.70 10.07
CA ALA A 316 6.40 -11.43 8.63
C ALA A 316 7.83 -11.37 8.08
N ARG A 317 7.95 -11.49 6.75
CA ARG A 317 9.21 -11.38 6.01
C ARG A 317 8.97 -10.58 4.73
N GLY A 318 9.94 -9.76 4.35
CA GLY A 318 9.99 -9.09 3.04
C GLY A 318 11.42 -9.10 2.52
N TYR A 319 11.58 -9.23 1.21
CA TYR A 319 12.89 -9.23 0.57
C TYR A 319 13.13 -7.92 -0.16
N SER A 320 14.34 -7.37 -0.06
CA SER A 320 14.76 -6.24 -0.89
C SER A 320 15.33 -6.75 -2.20
N PHE A 321 16.36 -7.60 -2.13
CA PHE A 321 17.07 -8.17 -3.27
C PHE A 321 17.18 -9.69 -3.16
N ARG A 322 17.29 -10.36 -4.31
CA ARG A 322 17.52 -11.80 -4.42
C ARG A 322 18.43 -12.09 -5.60
N GLY A 323 19.19 -13.18 -5.53
CA GLY A 323 20.03 -13.65 -6.61
C GLY A 323 20.46 -15.09 -6.41
N THR A 324 21.40 -15.54 -7.25
CA THR A 324 22.03 -16.85 -7.17
C THR A 324 23.54 -16.70 -7.36
N GLY A 325 24.32 -17.62 -6.78
CA GLY A 325 25.77 -17.65 -6.91
C GLY A 325 26.48 -16.94 -5.76
N GLU A 326 27.45 -16.08 -6.10
CA GLU A 326 28.25 -15.37 -5.13
C GLU A 326 27.40 -14.44 -4.24
N LEU A 327 27.74 -14.39 -2.95
CA LEU A 327 27.07 -13.51 -2.01
C LEU A 327 27.48 -12.06 -2.23
N PRO A 328 26.52 -11.13 -2.31
CA PRO A 328 26.85 -9.73 -2.43
C PRO A 328 27.49 -9.22 -1.15
N THR A 329 28.42 -8.27 -1.29
CA THR A 329 28.81 -7.44 -0.15
C THR A 329 27.65 -6.53 0.21
N VAL A 330 27.27 -6.51 1.48
CA VAL A 330 26.20 -5.64 2.01
C VAL A 330 26.83 -4.63 2.95
N ARG A 331 26.70 -3.35 2.62
CA ARG A 331 27.10 -2.23 3.46
C ARG A 331 25.87 -1.70 4.21
N ILE A 332 26.01 -1.49 5.51
CA ILE A 332 24.99 -0.82 6.32
C ILE A 332 25.28 0.67 6.33
N ASP A 333 24.26 1.48 6.06
CA ASP A 333 24.40 2.92 5.94
C ASP A 333 23.26 3.65 6.66
N PRO A 334 23.54 4.30 7.80
CA PRO A 334 22.57 5.11 8.52
C PRO A 334 22.06 6.32 7.72
N ALA A 335 22.76 6.79 6.67
CA ALA A 335 22.22 7.84 5.80
C ALA A 335 20.99 7.33 5.03
N TRP A 336 20.97 6.05 4.68
CA TRP A 336 19.84 5.38 4.03
C TRP A 336 18.75 4.96 5.01
N TRP A 337 18.96 5.19 6.31
CA TRP A 337 18.01 4.83 7.35
C TRP A 337 16.95 5.91 7.53
N SER A 338 15.67 5.55 7.40
CA SER A 338 14.57 6.47 7.66
C SER A 338 13.39 5.79 8.36
N PRO A 339 13.42 5.65 9.69
CA PRO A 339 12.29 5.14 10.44
C PRO A 339 11.32 6.25 10.87
N ILE A 340 11.52 7.50 10.45
CA ILE A 340 10.68 8.64 10.82
C ILE A 340 10.20 9.29 9.52
N ALA A 341 8.93 9.70 9.51
CA ALA A 341 8.25 10.34 8.40
C ALA A 341 9.19 11.31 7.67
N VAL A 342 9.50 11.00 6.41
CA VAL A 342 10.45 11.81 5.64
C VAL A 342 9.77 13.12 5.26
N PRO A 343 10.08 14.28 5.88
CA PRO A 343 9.37 15.53 5.61
C PRO A 343 9.36 15.85 4.10
N ASP A 344 8.36 16.60 3.64
CA ASP A 344 8.35 17.06 2.25
C ASP A 344 9.65 17.82 1.94
N GLY A 345 10.30 17.47 0.83
CA GLY A 345 11.57 18.08 0.42
C GLY A 345 12.82 17.56 1.14
N TYR A 346 12.75 16.43 1.84
CA TYR A 346 13.92 15.83 2.49
C TYR A 346 14.91 15.26 1.47
N GLU A 347 16.15 15.68 1.59
CA GLU A 347 17.29 15.10 0.88
C GLU A 347 17.95 14.06 1.79
N VAL A 348 18.05 12.83 1.31
CA VAL A 348 19.00 11.86 1.88
C VAL A 348 20.33 12.09 1.18
N THR A 349 21.27 12.70 1.89
CA THR A 349 22.66 12.87 1.43
C THR A 349 23.53 11.76 2.05
N PRO A 350 24.24 10.95 1.26
CA PRO A 350 25.18 9.94 1.74
C PRO A 350 26.44 10.52 2.38
#